data_AF-A0A395UZ96-F1
#
_entry.id   AF-A0A395UZ96-F1
#
_cell.length_a   1.000
_cell.length_b   1.000
_cell.length_c   1.000
_cell.angle_alpha   90.00
_cell.angle_beta   90.00
_cell.angle_gamma   90.00
#
_symmetry.space_group_name_H-M   'P 1'
#
loop_
_entity.id
_entity.type
_entity.pdbx_description
1 polymer ?
#
loop_
_entity_poly.entity_id
_entity_poly.type
_entity_poly.pdbx_seq_one_letter_code
_entity_poly.pdbx_strand_id
1 'polypeptide(L)'
;MRKIRKHITTIILAVLAVIAGVYAYNYHDMKQNIVYNEHLDDVAVTVNGKELTLRDMAFYVAFEEMNVEKQALVYDSDNPNKYWNIHTNGEFVRVTARKAAMSMAIHDELFYEMAKKESITLTDDEKEALKNSEKDFWYDLSDIDGAKKLGVEKSDIYSSMEKSAIARKYQEIYAGLDNADITDYDFSGGRYEKLLEKNNYKIKEKVWKRVDMGNVTLDH
;
A
#
# COMPACT_ATOMS: atom_id res chain seq x y z
N MET A 1 24.07 23.35 -49.86
CA MET A 1 22.82 23.32 -49.04
C MET A 1 22.20 21.92 -48.85
N ARG A 2 22.16 21.02 -49.86
CA ARG A 2 21.50 19.69 -49.74
C ARG A 2 22.16 18.70 -48.77
N LYS A 3 23.50 18.71 -48.63
CA LYS A 3 24.24 17.82 -47.70
C LYS A 3 24.00 18.17 -46.23
N ILE A 4 24.00 19.47 -45.88
CA ILE A 4 23.79 19.95 -44.49
C ILE A 4 22.40 19.57 -43.99
N ARG A 5 21.35 19.72 -44.83
CA ARG A 5 19.98 19.28 -44.48
C ARG A 5 19.88 17.78 -44.22
N LYS A 6 20.61 16.94 -44.96
CA LYS A 6 20.64 15.48 -44.73
C LYS A 6 21.27 15.10 -43.39
N HIS A 7 22.37 15.75 -43.01
CA HIS A 7 23.00 15.52 -41.71
C HIS A 7 22.10 15.98 -40.55
N ILE A 8 21.38 17.10 -40.70
CA ILE A 8 20.39 17.55 -39.71
C ILE A 8 19.24 16.54 -39.57
N THR A 9 18.69 16.01 -40.67
CA THR A 9 17.63 14.98 -40.60
C THR A 9 18.12 13.69 -39.95
N THR A 10 19.37 13.27 -40.21
CA THR A 10 19.95 12.07 -39.57
C THR A 10 20.17 12.27 -38.07
N ILE A 11 20.62 13.46 -37.65
CA ILE A 11 20.78 13.79 -36.22
C ILE A 11 19.42 13.80 -35.52
N ILE A 12 18.38 14.40 -36.11
CA ILE A 12 17.03 14.41 -35.54
C ILE A 12 16.48 12.98 -35.39
N LEU A 13 16.65 12.13 -36.41
CA LEU A 13 16.23 10.73 -36.34
C LEU A 13 17.00 9.94 -35.27
N ALA A 14 18.30 10.16 -35.13
CA ALA A 14 19.10 9.53 -34.08
C ALA A 14 18.62 9.95 -32.68
N VAL A 15 18.33 11.24 -32.48
CA VAL A 15 17.79 11.75 -31.20
C VAL A 15 16.41 11.15 -30.92
N LEU A 16 15.51 11.09 -31.92
CA LEU A 16 14.20 10.45 -31.75
C LEU A 16 14.31 8.96 -31.43
N ALA A 17 15.26 8.24 -32.05
CA ALA A 17 15.51 6.83 -31.76
C ALA A 17 16.02 6.62 -30.32
N VAL A 18 16.88 7.51 -29.81
CA VAL A 18 17.33 7.48 -28.42
C VAL A 18 16.16 7.76 -27.47
N ILE A 19 15.33 8.77 -27.75
CA ILE A 19 14.14 9.07 -26.93
C ILE A 19 13.17 7.88 -26.92
N ALA A 20 12.91 7.28 -28.09
CA ALA A 20 12.06 6.10 -28.21
C ALA A 20 12.65 4.89 -27.47
N GLY A 21 13.97 4.68 -27.53
CA GLY A 21 14.67 3.62 -26.80
C GLY A 21 14.59 3.80 -25.28
N VAL A 22 14.80 5.02 -24.78
CA VAL A 22 14.65 5.37 -23.35
C VAL A 22 13.20 5.19 -22.91
N TYR A 23 12.23 5.60 -23.74
CA TYR A 23 10.81 5.42 -23.44
C TYR A 23 10.43 3.94 -23.40
N ALA A 24 10.88 3.15 -24.39
CA ALA A 24 10.62 1.72 -24.45
C ALA A 24 11.24 0.97 -23.26
N TYR A 25 12.46 1.32 -22.86
CA TYR A 25 13.13 0.75 -21.69
C TYR A 25 12.36 1.06 -20.39
N ASN A 26 12.03 2.34 -20.15
CA ASN A 26 11.24 2.76 -18.99
C ASN A 26 9.85 2.10 -18.97
N TYR A 27 9.23 1.94 -20.13
CA TYR A 27 7.92 1.31 -20.26
C TYR A 27 7.97 -0.21 -20.03
N HIS A 28 9.07 -0.86 -20.41
CA HIS A 28 9.28 -2.29 -20.14
C HIS A 28 9.46 -2.57 -18.66
N ASP A 29 10.30 -1.78 -17.97
CA ASP A 29 10.54 -1.91 -16.53
C ASP A 29 9.27 -1.63 -15.70
N MET A 30 8.45 -0.66 -16.12
CA MET A 30 7.16 -0.37 -15.50
C MET A 30 6.12 -1.49 -15.61
N LYS A 31 6.29 -2.48 -16.49
CA LYS A 31 5.36 -3.61 -16.64
C LYS A 31 5.69 -4.79 -15.74
N GLN A 32 6.90 -4.84 -15.19
CA GLN A 32 7.31 -5.96 -14.35
C GLN A 32 6.88 -5.70 -12.91
N ASN A 33 6.22 -6.69 -12.31
CA ASN A 33 5.94 -6.67 -10.89
C ASN A 33 7.26 -6.70 -10.11
N ILE A 34 7.31 -6.02 -8.98
CA ILE A 34 8.48 -6.08 -8.08
C ILE A 34 8.47 -7.40 -7.31
N VAL A 35 9.66 -7.91 -7.01
CA VAL A 35 9.83 -8.95 -5.99
C VAL A 35 9.89 -8.23 -4.65
N TYR A 36 8.84 -8.36 -3.83
CA TYR A 36 8.62 -7.44 -2.70
C TYR A 36 9.81 -7.35 -1.72
N ASN A 37 10.38 -8.49 -1.35
CA ASN A 37 11.51 -8.56 -0.41
C ASN A 37 12.82 -7.95 -0.94
N GLU A 38 12.95 -7.70 -2.24
CA GLU A 38 14.11 -7.04 -2.84
C GLU A 38 13.99 -5.51 -2.85
N HIS A 39 12.80 -4.98 -2.53
CA HIS A 39 12.44 -3.57 -2.70
C HIS A 39 11.97 -2.90 -1.39
N LEU A 40 12.24 -3.51 -0.23
CA LEU A 40 11.70 -3.04 1.06
C LEU A 40 11.97 -1.57 1.39
N ASP A 41 13.11 -1.03 0.96
CA ASP A 41 13.51 0.35 1.24
C ASP A 41 12.99 1.36 0.18
N ASP A 42 12.33 0.88 -0.88
CA ASP A 42 11.71 1.74 -1.87
C ASP A 42 10.52 2.50 -1.27
N VAL A 43 10.52 3.82 -1.46
CA VAL A 43 9.42 4.67 -0.99
C VAL A 43 8.15 4.36 -1.80
N ALA A 44 7.08 3.97 -1.11
CA ALA A 44 5.78 3.71 -1.69
C ALA A 44 4.90 4.96 -1.70
N VAL A 45 4.94 5.76 -0.64
CA VAL A 45 4.15 6.99 -0.50
C VAL A 45 4.85 7.98 0.42
N THR A 46 4.62 9.27 0.18
CA THR A 46 4.97 10.35 1.12
C THR A 46 3.69 10.95 1.67
N VAL A 47 3.55 11.08 2.98
CA VAL A 47 2.41 11.71 3.68
C VAL A 47 2.95 12.86 4.53
N ASN A 48 2.50 14.08 4.31
CA ASN A 48 2.95 15.30 5.00
C ASN A 48 4.48 15.49 5.07
N GLY A 49 5.20 14.96 4.08
CA GLY A 49 6.67 14.99 4.02
C GLY A 49 7.37 13.79 4.67
N LYS A 50 6.64 12.93 5.38
CA LYS A 50 7.12 11.64 5.89
C LYS A 50 7.06 10.59 4.79
N GLU A 51 8.16 9.90 4.56
CA GLU A 51 8.22 8.77 3.61
C GLU A 51 7.84 7.46 4.30
N LEU A 52 7.00 6.68 3.61
CA LEU A 52 6.63 5.31 3.93
C LEU A 52 7.18 4.41 2.82
N THR A 53 8.03 3.46 3.24
CA THR A 53 8.69 2.47 2.38
C THR A 53 7.83 1.24 2.19
N LEU A 54 8.21 0.33 1.28
CA LEU A 54 7.52 -0.96 1.17
C LEU A 54 7.61 -1.79 2.45
N ARG A 55 8.65 -1.62 3.28
CA ARG A 55 8.69 -2.19 4.63
C ARG A 55 7.53 -1.69 5.50
N ASP A 56 7.24 -0.39 5.48
CA ASP A 56 6.11 0.20 6.20
C ASP A 56 4.75 -0.25 5.62
N MET A 57 4.71 -0.58 4.33
CA MET A 57 3.51 -1.07 3.64
C MET A 57 3.23 -2.57 3.88
N ALA A 58 4.19 -3.33 4.40
CA ALA A 58 4.14 -4.79 4.43
C ALA A 58 2.95 -5.33 5.22
N PHE A 59 2.66 -4.73 6.38
CA PHE A 59 1.48 -5.08 7.18
C PHE A 59 0.18 -4.88 6.39
N TYR A 60 0.01 -3.73 5.73
CA TYR A 60 -1.21 -3.41 4.99
C TYR A 60 -1.42 -4.32 3.77
N VAL A 61 -0.32 -4.69 3.09
CA VAL A 61 -0.35 -5.64 1.97
C VAL A 61 -0.77 -7.02 2.46
N ALA A 62 -0.12 -7.55 3.50
CA ALA A 62 -0.46 -8.85 4.09
C ALA A 62 -1.90 -8.89 4.60
N PHE A 63 -2.29 -7.87 5.38
CA PHE A 63 -3.62 -7.79 5.97
C PHE A 63 -4.71 -7.80 4.89
N GLU A 64 -4.56 -6.99 3.85
CA GLU A 64 -5.53 -6.94 2.76
C GLU A 64 -5.54 -8.23 1.94
N GLU A 65 -4.37 -8.81 1.63
CA GLU A 65 -4.30 -10.09 0.92
C GLU A 65 -5.01 -11.20 1.69
N MET A 66 -4.76 -11.34 2.98
CA MET A 66 -5.40 -12.35 3.81
C MET A 66 -6.92 -12.13 3.93
N ASN A 67 -7.40 -10.88 3.96
CA ASN A 67 -8.83 -10.58 4.03
C ASN A 67 -9.56 -10.85 2.72
N VAL A 68 -8.96 -10.49 1.59
CA VAL A 68 -9.52 -10.78 0.27
C VAL A 68 -9.45 -12.28 -0.01
N GLU A 69 -8.39 -12.97 0.44
CA GLU A 69 -8.26 -14.42 0.27
C GLU A 69 -9.35 -15.20 1.01
N LYS A 70 -9.73 -14.77 2.21
CA LYS A 70 -10.89 -15.36 2.91
C LYS A 70 -12.17 -15.27 2.08
N GLN A 71 -12.38 -14.18 1.34
CA GLN A 71 -13.52 -14.04 0.43
C GLN A 71 -13.36 -14.89 -0.83
N ALA A 72 -12.14 -14.98 -1.35
CA ALA A 72 -11.79 -15.80 -2.51
C ALA A 72 -12.05 -17.29 -2.26
N LEU A 73 -11.65 -17.79 -1.09
CA LEU A 73 -11.89 -19.18 -0.65
C LEU A 73 -13.37 -19.51 -0.48
N VAL A 74 -14.19 -18.54 -0.07
CA VAL A 74 -15.66 -18.71 -0.02
C VAL A 74 -16.27 -18.73 -1.42
N TYR A 75 -15.71 -17.96 -2.35
CA TYR A 75 -16.18 -17.90 -3.74
C TYR A 75 -15.86 -19.18 -4.52
N ASP A 76 -14.61 -19.64 -4.47
CA ASP A 76 -14.15 -20.89 -5.09
C ASP A 76 -12.91 -21.40 -4.31
N SER A 77 -13.13 -22.35 -3.42
CA SER A 77 -12.08 -22.91 -2.57
C SER A 77 -11.01 -23.69 -3.35
N ASP A 78 -11.35 -24.21 -4.53
CA ASP A 78 -10.41 -24.98 -5.37
C ASP A 78 -9.56 -24.06 -6.25
N ASN A 79 -10.06 -22.84 -6.54
CA ASN A 79 -9.33 -21.85 -7.31
C ASN A 79 -9.64 -20.41 -6.86
N PRO A 80 -9.07 -19.98 -5.71
CA PRO A 80 -9.29 -18.64 -5.15
C PRO A 80 -8.83 -17.51 -6.10
N ASN A 81 -7.83 -17.78 -6.93
CA ASN A 81 -7.31 -16.83 -7.92
C ASN A 81 -8.39 -16.34 -8.91
N LYS A 82 -9.47 -17.11 -9.14
CA LYS A 82 -10.59 -16.62 -9.95
C LYS A 82 -11.21 -15.36 -9.34
N TYR A 83 -11.39 -15.32 -8.02
CA TYR A 83 -11.97 -14.17 -7.32
C TYR A 83 -11.10 -12.93 -7.47
N TRP A 84 -9.79 -13.09 -7.30
CA TRP A 84 -8.81 -12.02 -7.49
C TRP A 84 -8.87 -11.39 -8.89
N ASN A 85 -9.24 -12.16 -9.91
CA ASN A 85 -9.38 -11.73 -11.29
C ASN A 85 -10.81 -11.29 -11.67
N ILE A 86 -11.76 -11.25 -10.72
CA ILE A 86 -13.09 -10.70 -10.97
C ILE A 86 -12.97 -9.20 -11.22
N HIS A 87 -13.75 -8.74 -12.19
CA HIS A 87 -13.90 -7.33 -12.51
C HIS A 87 -15.23 -6.80 -11.94
N THR A 88 -15.16 -5.99 -10.90
CA THR A 88 -16.33 -5.33 -10.28
C THR A 88 -16.20 -3.81 -10.43
N ASN A 89 -17.30 -3.13 -10.77
CA ASN A 89 -17.34 -1.66 -10.85
C ASN A 89 -16.28 -1.01 -11.75
N GLY A 90 -15.80 -1.72 -12.78
CA GLY A 90 -14.79 -1.19 -13.70
C GLY A 90 -13.34 -1.49 -13.32
N GLU A 91 -13.08 -2.25 -12.23
CA GLU A 91 -11.73 -2.58 -11.77
C GLU A 91 -11.61 -4.05 -11.33
N PHE A 92 -10.40 -4.59 -11.40
CA PHE A 92 -10.11 -5.92 -10.86
C PHE A 92 -10.04 -5.89 -9.33
N VAL A 93 -10.47 -6.97 -8.67
CA VAL A 93 -10.34 -7.13 -7.21
C VAL A 93 -8.90 -6.88 -6.73
N ARG A 94 -7.88 -7.39 -7.44
CA ARG A 94 -6.46 -7.10 -7.15
C ARG A 94 -6.13 -5.61 -7.13
N VAL A 95 -6.73 -4.82 -8.04
CA VAL A 95 -6.51 -3.37 -8.12
C VAL A 95 -7.20 -2.66 -6.96
N THR A 96 -8.42 -3.06 -6.61
CA THR A 96 -9.15 -2.53 -5.47
C THR A 96 -8.42 -2.81 -4.15
N ALA A 97 -7.95 -4.05 -3.95
CA ALA A 97 -7.15 -4.45 -2.80
C ALA A 97 -5.87 -3.60 -2.68
N ARG A 98 -5.18 -3.37 -3.81
CA ARG A 98 -4.00 -2.51 -3.85
C ARG A 98 -4.32 -1.07 -3.44
N LYS A 99 -5.45 -0.53 -3.86
CA LYS A 99 -5.88 0.81 -3.44
C LYS A 99 -6.22 0.82 -1.95
N ALA A 100 -6.92 -0.19 -1.45
CA ALA A 100 -7.29 -0.32 -0.05
C ALA A 100 -6.05 -0.34 0.86
N ALA A 101 -5.06 -1.19 0.56
CA ALA A 101 -3.80 -1.25 1.31
C ALA A 101 -3.07 0.10 1.37
N MET A 102 -3.04 0.85 0.26
CA MET A 102 -2.47 2.21 0.23
C MET A 102 -3.29 3.21 1.03
N SER A 103 -4.61 3.20 0.88
CA SER A 103 -5.50 4.09 1.59
C SER A 103 -5.44 3.87 3.11
N MET A 104 -5.36 2.62 3.56
CA MET A 104 -5.18 2.27 4.97
C MET A 104 -3.86 2.82 5.53
N ALA A 105 -2.75 2.67 4.81
CA ALA A 105 -1.46 3.19 5.26
C ALA A 105 -1.42 4.71 5.36
N ILE A 106 -2.00 5.42 4.37
CA ILE A 106 -2.11 6.88 4.40
C ILE A 106 -3.01 7.33 5.55
N HIS A 107 -4.17 6.67 5.71
CA HIS A 107 -5.10 6.91 6.80
C HIS A 107 -4.42 6.79 8.16
N ASP A 108 -3.75 5.68 8.39
CA ASP A 108 -3.11 5.42 9.67
C ASP A 108 -1.95 6.38 9.93
N GLU A 109 -1.14 6.70 8.93
CA GLU A 109 -0.06 7.69 9.11
C GLU A 109 -0.64 9.07 9.49
N LEU A 110 -1.74 9.51 8.85
CA LEU A 110 -2.37 10.79 9.17
C LEU A 110 -2.87 10.84 10.62
N PHE A 111 -3.65 9.84 11.04
CA PHE A 111 -4.16 9.81 12.42
C PHE A 111 -3.05 9.58 13.43
N TYR A 112 -2.03 8.79 13.10
CA TYR A 112 -0.85 8.61 13.95
C TYR A 112 -0.05 9.90 14.14
N GLU A 113 0.17 10.68 13.07
CA GLU A 113 0.84 11.99 13.18
C GLU A 113 0.06 12.96 14.08
N MET A 114 -1.27 12.97 13.97
CA MET A 114 -2.12 13.80 14.82
C MET A 114 -2.10 13.32 16.28
N ALA A 115 -2.20 12.01 16.50
CA ALA A 115 -2.06 11.40 17.83
C ALA A 115 -0.74 11.81 18.51
N LYS A 116 0.37 11.76 17.76
CA LYS A 116 1.69 12.18 18.26
C LYS A 116 1.75 13.65 18.65
N LYS A 117 1.11 14.54 17.87
CA LYS A 117 1.06 15.98 18.19
C LYS A 117 0.35 16.23 19.51
N GLU A 118 -0.65 15.41 19.83
CA GLU A 118 -1.40 15.48 21.09
C GLU A 118 -0.88 14.55 22.18
N SER A 119 0.28 13.90 21.95
CA SER A 119 0.89 12.94 22.88
C SER A 119 -0.05 11.79 23.30
N ILE A 120 -0.95 11.39 22.39
CA ILE A 120 -1.84 10.26 22.58
C ILE A 120 -1.06 8.97 22.38
N THR A 121 -1.15 8.08 23.37
CA THR A 121 -0.53 6.76 23.35
C THR A 121 -1.53 5.69 23.76
N LEU A 122 -1.18 4.43 23.50
CA LEU A 122 -1.93 3.29 24.02
C LEU A 122 -1.80 3.19 25.55
N THR A 123 -2.88 2.81 26.23
CA THR A 123 -2.87 2.39 27.64
C THR A 123 -2.21 1.03 27.78
N ASP A 124 -1.91 0.60 29.01
CA ASP A 124 -1.30 -0.70 29.23
C ASP A 124 -2.22 -1.86 28.83
N ASP A 125 -3.53 -1.74 29.08
CA ASP A 125 -4.55 -2.70 28.64
C ASP A 125 -4.64 -2.78 27.10
N GLU A 126 -4.60 -1.63 26.42
CA GLU A 126 -4.61 -1.58 24.95
C GLU A 126 -3.34 -2.20 24.35
N LYS A 127 -2.16 -1.97 24.97
CA LYS A 127 -0.91 -2.61 24.57
C LYS A 127 -0.94 -4.12 24.79
N GLU A 128 -1.57 -4.59 25.86
CA GLU A 128 -1.71 -6.03 26.10
C GLU A 128 -2.63 -6.68 25.06
N ALA A 129 -3.76 -6.05 24.74
CA ALA A 129 -4.64 -6.50 23.67
C ALA A 129 -3.93 -6.52 22.31
N LEU A 130 -3.17 -5.47 21.98
CA LEU A 130 -2.38 -5.38 20.76
C LEU A 130 -1.38 -6.53 20.65
N LYS A 131 -0.65 -6.87 21.72
CA LYS A 131 0.34 -7.97 21.71
C LYS A 131 -0.27 -9.32 21.32
N ASN A 132 -1.53 -9.56 21.66
CA ASN A 132 -2.20 -10.81 21.26
C ASN A 132 -2.53 -10.77 19.77
N SER A 133 -3.12 -9.66 19.29
CA SER A 133 -3.39 -9.46 17.87
C SER A 133 -2.13 -9.54 17.00
N GLU A 134 -1.01 -8.96 17.47
CA GLU A 134 0.31 -9.03 16.81
C GLU A 134 0.80 -10.46 16.66
N LYS A 135 0.69 -11.27 17.72
CA LYS A 135 1.10 -12.68 17.68
C LYS A 135 0.23 -13.48 16.73
N ASP A 136 -1.09 -13.32 16.82
CA ASP A 136 -2.04 -14.05 15.98
C ASP A 136 -1.81 -13.72 14.50
N PHE A 137 -1.70 -12.43 14.17
CA PHE A 137 -1.40 -11.99 12.82
C PHE A 137 -0.05 -12.54 12.32
N TRP A 138 0.99 -12.51 13.15
CA TRP A 138 2.29 -13.05 12.75
C TRP A 138 2.25 -14.56 12.53
N TYR A 139 1.52 -15.31 13.34
CA TYR A 139 1.36 -16.75 13.14
C TYR A 139 0.63 -17.04 11.84
N ASP A 140 -0.52 -16.42 11.60
CA ASP A 140 -1.27 -16.58 10.34
C ASP A 140 -0.41 -16.20 9.12
N LEU A 141 0.36 -15.11 9.21
CA LEU A 141 1.27 -14.67 8.16
C LEU A 141 2.44 -15.63 7.94
N SER A 142 2.95 -16.25 9.00
CA SER A 142 4.06 -17.21 8.93
C SER A 142 3.61 -18.55 8.35
N ASP A 143 2.38 -18.98 8.65
CA ASP A 143 1.82 -20.25 8.19
C ASP A 143 1.68 -20.30 6.66
N ILE A 144 1.53 -19.14 6.01
CA ILE A 144 1.48 -19.00 4.54
C ILE A 144 2.83 -18.60 3.92
N ASP A 145 3.95 -18.71 4.66
CA ASP A 145 5.28 -18.22 4.28
C ASP A 145 5.32 -16.71 3.95
N GLY A 146 4.28 -15.95 4.31
CA GLY A 146 4.08 -14.56 3.91
C GLY A 146 5.15 -13.62 4.45
N ALA A 147 5.61 -13.82 5.68
CA ALA A 147 6.71 -13.03 6.27
C ALA A 147 8.01 -13.18 5.46
N LYS A 148 8.30 -14.40 4.98
CA LYS A 148 9.47 -14.70 4.15
C LYS A 148 9.34 -14.11 2.75
N LYS A 149 8.16 -14.18 2.14
CA LYS A 149 7.89 -13.58 0.81
C LYS A 149 7.97 -12.05 0.84
N LEU A 150 7.49 -11.44 1.92
CA LEU A 150 7.64 -10.00 2.18
C LEU A 150 9.08 -9.62 2.53
N GLY A 151 9.87 -10.52 3.12
CA GLY A 151 11.24 -10.24 3.56
C GLY A 151 11.31 -9.42 4.85
N VAL A 152 10.27 -9.49 5.67
CA VAL A 152 10.12 -8.67 6.88
C VAL A 152 10.34 -9.48 8.16
N GLU A 153 10.73 -8.78 9.22
CA GLU A 153 10.82 -9.35 10.56
C GLU A 153 9.59 -9.00 11.40
N LYS A 154 9.43 -9.68 12.55
CA LYS A 154 8.34 -9.42 13.51
C LYS A 154 8.20 -7.94 13.85
N SER A 155 9.33 -7.27 14.10
CA SER A 155 9.37 -5.85 14.46
C SER A 155 8.79 -4.94 13.38
N ASP A 156 8.96 -5.28 12.10
CA ASP A 156 8.45 -4.47 10.99
C ASP A 156 6.91 -4.49 10.98
N ILE A 157 6.35 -5.69 11.17
CA ILE A 157 4.89 -5.90 11.25
C ILE A 157 4.34 -5.28 12.53
N TYR A 158 4.95 -5.56 13.69
CA TYR A 158 4.47 -5.07 14.99
C TYR A 158 4.51 -3.55 15.07
N SER A 159 5.57 -2.91 14.56
CA SER A 159 5.63 -1.46 14.50
C SER A 159 4.50 -0.84 13.65
N SER A 160 4.09 -1.52 12.57
CA SER A 160 2.99 -1.07 11.72
C SER A 160 1.63 -1.30 12.40
N MET A 161 1.46 -2.41 13.11
CA MET A 161 0.27 -2.70 13.89
C MET A 161 0.10 -1.75 15.08
N GLU A 162 1.18 -1.42 15.79
CA GLU A 162 1.16 -0.43 16.88
C GLU A 162 0.78 0.96 16.35
N LYS A 163 1.36 1.36 15.20
CA LYS A 163 0.96 2.59 14.51
C LYS A 163 -0.53 2.60 14.20
N SER A 164 -1.04 1.52 13.59
CA SER A 164 -2.46 1.37 13.25
C SER A 164 -3.37 1.43 14.48
N ALA A 165 -2.98 0.82 15.60
CA ALA A 165 -3.73 0.86 16.85
C ALA A 165 -3.80 2.29 17.43
N ILE A 166 -2.69 3.03 17.43
CA ILE A 166 -2.67 4.43 17.87
C ILE A 166 -3.50 5.31 16.94
N ALA A 167 -3.39 5.08 15.62
CA ALA A 167 -4.18 5.80 14.62
C ALA A 167 -5.68 5.59 14.83
N ARG A 168 -6.13 4.34 15.02
CA ARG A 168 -7.53 4.00 15.32
C ARG A 168 -8.03 4.65 16.61
N LYS A 169 -7.22 4.64 17.66
CA LYS A 169 -7.56 5.32 18.93
C LYS A 169 -7.78 6.81 18.71
N TYR A 170 -6.93 7.45 17.92
CA TYR A 170 -7.07 8.88 17.63
C TYR A 170 -8.20 9.16 16.64
N GLN A 171 -8.49 8.27 15.69
CA GLN A 171 -9.69 8.33 14.85
C GLN A 171 -10.96 8.38 15.71
N GLU A 172 -11.05 7.55 16.75
CA GLU A 172 -12.18 7.54 17.69
C GLU A 172 -12.31 8.87 18.45
N ILE A 173 -11.20 9.39 18.98
CA ILE A 173 -11.17 10.70 19.66
C ILE A 173 -11.60 11.82 18.70
N TYR A 174 -11.03 11.83 17.49
CA TYR A 174 -11.28 12.85 16.48
C TYR A 174 -12.75 12.85 16.02
N ALA A 175 -13.33 11.67 15.81
CA ALA A 175 -14.75 11.51 15.51
C ALA A 175 -15.64 12.03 16.66
N GLY A 176 -15.28 11.73 17.90
CA GLY A 176 -15.97 12.21 19.10
C GLY A 176 -15.96 13.75 19.22
N LEU A 177 -14.83 14.39 18.93
CA LEU A 177 -14.70 15.86 18.93
C LEU A 177 -15.58 16.53 17.85
N ASP A 178 -15.81 15.83 16.74
CA ASP A 178 -16.61 16.29 15.61
C ASP A 178 -18.09 15.82 15.69
N ASN A 179 -18.48 15.16 16.79
CA ASN A 179 -19.80 14.56 16.99
C ASN A 179 -20.25 13.72 15.77
N ALA A 180 -19.31 12.92 15.24
CA ALA A 180 -19.46 12.05 14.09
C ALA A 180 -19.38 10.57 14.51
N ASP A 181 -19.86 9.68 13.66
CA ASP A 181 -19.60 8.25 13.84
C ASP A 181 -18.13 7.95 13.48
N ILE A 182 -17.52 6.98 14.16
CA ILE A 182 -16.12 6.59 13.86
C ILE A 182 -15.96 6.17 12.39
N THR A 183 -16.98 5.55 11.80
CA THR A 183 -16.96 5.06 10.41
C THR A 183 -16.99 6.19 9.37
N ASP A 184 -17.45 7.39 9.75
CA ASP A 184 -17.33 8.57 8.87
C ASP A 184 -15.86 8.92 8.59
N TYR A 185 -14.96 8.49 9.47
CA TYR A 185 -13.52 8.70 9.42
C TYR A 185 -12.71 7.47 8.99
N ASP A 186 -13.36 6.37 8.60
CA ASP A 186 -12.65 5.24 7.99
C ASP A 186 -11.93 5.68 6.70
N PHE A 187 -10.97 4.90 6.20
CA PHE A 187 -10.22 5.25 4.97
C PHE A 187 -11.09 5.44 3.71
N SER A 188 -12.35 4.97 3.74
CA SER A 188 -13.37 5.18 2.71
C SER A 188 -14.51 6.13 3.14
N GLY A 189 -14.40 6.73 4.32
CA GLY A 189 -15.42 7.58 4.93
C GLY A 189 -15.43 9.00 4.33
N GLY A 190 -16.61 9.58 4.20
CA GLY A 190 -16.78 10.89 3.56
C GLY A 190 -16.22 12.07 4.37
N ARG A 191 -16.09 11.95 5.69
CA ARG A 191 -15.40 12.97 6.51
C ARG A 191 -13.89 12.81 6.43
N TYR A 192 -13.40 11.57 6.40
CA TYR A 192 -11.99 11.30 6.13
C TYR A 192 -11.55 11.85 4.77
N GLU A 193 -12.35 11.73 3.71
CA GLU A 193 -12.02 12.31 2.40
C GLU A 193 -11.75 13.83 2.49
N LYS A 194 -12.61 14.58 3.20
CA LYS A 194 -12.43 16.02 3.44
C LYS A 194 -11.22 16.34 4.31
N LEU A 195 -10.85 15.45 5.23
CA LEU A 195 -9.63 15.57 6.02
C LEU A 195 -8.41 15.33 5.13
N LEU A 196 -8.47 14.32 4.28
CA LEU A 196 -7.40 13.95 3.35
C LEU A 196 -7.12 15.08 2.35
N GLU A 197 -8.13 15.78 1.85
CA GLU A 197 -7.99 16.97 0.98
C GLU A 197 -7.17 18.11 1.60
N LYS A 198 -7.14 18.20 2.93
CA LYS A 198 -6.37 19.22 3.68
C LYS A 198 -4.93 18.78 3.97
N ASN A 199 -4.60 17.52 3.71
CA ASN A 199 -3.28 16.95 3.92
C ASN A 199 -2.58 16.73 2.58
N ASN A 200 -1.25 16.63 2.61
CA ASN A 200 -0.48 16.40 1.40
C ASN A 200 0.00 14.95 1.37
N TYR A 201 -0.32 14.22 0.30
CA TYR A 201 0.26 12.91 0.09
C TYR A 201 0.65 12.71 -1.39
N LYS A 202 1.65 11.88 -1.62
CA LYS A 202 2.15 11.56 -2.96
C LYS A 202 2.55 10.10 -3.05
N ILE A 203 1.72 9.31 -3.72
CA ILE A 203 2.01 7.91 -4.03
C ILE A 203 3.12 7.85 -5.10
N LYS A 204 4.13 7.03 -4.86
CA LYS A 204 5.20 6.74 -5.83
C LYS A 204 4.70 5.65 -6.78
N GLU A 205 3.92 6.05 -7.77
CA GLU A 205 3.24 5.15 -8.70
C GLU A 205 4.18 4.16 -9.41
N LYS A 206 5.44 4.55 -9.63
CA LYS A 206 6.47 3.67 -10.22
C LYS A 206 6.84 2.47 -9.33
N VAL A 207 6.63 2.57 -8.03
CA VAL A 207 6.84 1.49 -7.06
C VAL A 207 5.50 0.80 -6.82
N TRP A 208 4.49 1.57 -6.40
CA TRP A 208 3.23 1.00 -5.92
C TRP A 208 2.45 0.21 -6.99
N LYS A 209 2.42 0.66 -8.24
CA LYS A 209 1.68 -0.06 -9.30
C LYS A 209 2.27 -1.43 -9.64
N ARG A 210 3.50 -1.70 -9.23
CA ARG A 210 4.21 -2.95 -9.48
C ARG A 210 4.07 -3.96 -8.33
N VAL A 211 3.42 -3.58 -7.22
CA VAL A 211 3.07 -4.51 -6.14
C VAL A 211 1.97 -5.44 -6.61
N ASP A 212 2.27 -6.73 -6.71
CA ASP A 212 1.37 -7.74 -7.27
C ASP A 212 0.38 -8.27 -6.24
N MET A 213 -0.56 -7.43 -5.81
CA MET A 213 -1.60 -7.81 -4.85
C MET A 213 -2.32 -9.09 -5.27
N GLY A 214 -2.50 -9.99 -4.30
CA GLY A 214 -2.97 -11.35 -4.43
C GLY A 214 -1.86 -12.36 -4.74
N ASN A 215 -0.61 -11.94 -4.94
CA ASN A 215 0.56 -12.81 -5.19
C ASN A 215 1.79 -12.38 -4.37
N VAL A 216 1.66 -11.43 -3.43
CA VAL A 216 2.80 -11.02 -2.60
C VAL A 216 3.06 -12.06 -1.51
N THR A 217 2.03 -12.40 -0.73
CA THR A 217 2.08 -13.38 0.37
C THR A 217 1.42 -14.70 0.01
N LEU A 218 0.51 -14.71 -0.96
CA LEU A 218 -0.30 -15.87 -1.34
C LEU A 218 0.34 -16.68 -2.47
N ASP A 219 0.05 -17.98 -2.51
CA ASP A 219 0.39 -18.87 -3.63
C ASP A 219 -0.88 -19.30 -4.36
N HIS A 220 -0.99 -18.93 -5.63
CA HIS A 220 -2.12 -19.20 -6.51
C HIS A 220 -1.72 -19.99 -7.76
#